data_AF-A0A0S8GHT0-F1
#
_entry.id   AF-A0A0S8GHT0-F1
#
_cell.length_a   1.000
_cell.length_b   1.000
_cell.length_c   1.000
_cell.angle_alpha   90.00
_cell.angle_beta   90.00
_cell.angle_gamma   90.00
#
_symmetry.space_group_name_H-M   'P 1'
#
loop_
_entity.id
_entity.type
_entity.pdbx_description
1 polymer ?
#
loop_
_entity_poly.entity_id
_entity_poly.type
_entity_poly.pdbx_seq_one_letter_code
_entity_poly.pdbx_strand_id
1 'polypeptide(L)'
;MKKKKRARKMKRKKKQPMRRKKKKKMSIREHTVDILKRTGKALHYRDITKRIKKRGYRFHRKDPERSVYIIINRYPKLFKKTKPATYKLKKKKKK
;
A
#
# COMPACT_ATOMS: atom_id res chain seq x y z
N MET A 1 50.61 -32.53 40.12
CA MET A 1 49.24 -32.57 39.53
C MET A 1 48.53 -31.22 39.75
N LYS A 2 48.26 -30.43 38.71
CA LYS A 2 47.40 -29.22 38.82
C LYS A 2 46.36 -29.21 37.67
N LYS A 3 45.10 -29.51 37.99
CA LYS A 3 43.97 -29.56 37.05
C LYS A 3 43.60 -28.14 36.57
N LYS A 4 43.88 -27.85 35.29
CA LYS A 4 43.56 -26.58 34.61
C LYS A 4 42.05 -26.52 34.32
N LYS A 5 41.26 -25.90 35.22
CA LYS A 5 39.82 -25.63 35.00
C LYS A 5 39.64 -24.62 33.86
N ARG A 6 39.37 -25.10 32.65
CA ARG A 6 38.99 -24.27 31.48
C ARG A 6 37.53 -23.81 31.65
N ALA A 7 37.34 -22.64 32.23
CA ALA A 7 36.05 -21.97 32.28
C ALA A 7 35.57 -21.61 30.85
N ARG A 8 34.65 -22.39 30.30
CA ARG A 8 33.96 -22.10 29.03
C ARG A 8 33.08 -20.87 29.22
N LYS A 9 33.60 -19.68 28.91
CA LYS A 9 32.80 -18.43 28.75
C LYS A 9 31.80 -18.65 27.61
N MET A 10 30.59 -19.13 27.93
CA MET A 10 29.46 -19.10 27.02
C MET A 10 29.13 -17.64 26.69
N LYS A 11 29.56 -17.19 25.51
CA LYS A 11 29.18 -15.88 24.96
C LYS A 11 27.66 -15.89 24.75
N ARG A 12 26.91 -15.32 25.69
CA ARG A 12 25.48 -15.01 25.54
C ARG A 12 25.31 -14.16 24.27
N LYS A 13 24.88 -14.79 23.16
CA LYS A 13 24.49 -14.08 21.94
C LYS A 13 23.35 -13.13 22.34
N LYS A 14 23.61 -11.81 22.35
CA LYS A 14 22.58 -10.78 22.55
C LYS A 14 21.48 -11.00 21.50
N LYS A 15 20.31 -11.49 21.92
CA LYS A 15 19.11 -11.56 21.07
C LYS A 15 18.75 -10.14 20.68
N GLN A 16 18.91 -9.79 19.40
CA GLN A 16 18.50 -8.47 18.91
C GLN A 16 16.98 -8.30 19.14
N PRO A 17 16.52 -7.13 19.59
CA PRO A 17 15.10 -6.88 19.78
C PRO A 17 14.38 -7.00 18.44
N MET A 18 13.35 -7.84 18.38
CA MET A 18 12.47 -7.94 17.20
C MET A 18 11.90 -6.56 16.90
N ARG A 19 12.38 -5.91 15.84
CA ARG A 19 11.86 -4.63 15.36
C ARG A 19 10.36 -4.79 15.07
N ARG A 20 9.51 -4.18 15.90
CA ARG A 20 8.06 -4.11 15.67
C ARG A 20 7.80 -3.52 14.28
N LYS A 21 7.19 -4.30 13.38
CA LYS A 21 6.85 -3.85 12.02
C LYS A 21 5.86 -2.69 12.11
N LYS A 22 6.27 -1.48 11.72
CA LYS A 22 5.37 -0.31 11.63
C LYS A 22 4.26 -0.63 10.61
N LYS A 23 3.00 -0.37 10.99
CA LYS A 23 1.85 -0.51 10.08
C LYS A 23 2.08 0.38 8.86
N LYS A 24 2.10 -0.22 7.66
CA LYS A 24 2.29 0.50 6.40
C LYS A 24 1.09 1.42 6.17
N LYS A 25 1.35 2.70 5.88
CA LYS A 25 0.29 3.62 5.43
C LYS A 25 -0.24 3.12 4.08
N MET A 26 -1.56 3.14 3.91
CA MET A 26 -2.18 2.78 2.64
C MET A 26 -1.66 3.67 1.51
N SER A 27 -1.34 3.03 0.39
CA SER A 27 -0.91 3.69 -0.84
C SER A 27 -2.10 4.30 -1.59
N ILE A 28 -1.83 5.25 -2.49
CA ILE A 28 -2.86 5.81 -3.40
C ILE A 28 -3.60 4.70 -4.14
N ARG A 29 -2.86 3.68 -4.61
CA ARG A 29 -3.44 2.50 -5.28
C ARG A 29 -4.46 1.79 -4.39
N GLU A 30 -4.11 1.52 -3.15
CA GLU A 30 -4.99 0.81 -2.20
C GLU A 30 -6.22 1.64 -1.86
N HIS A 31 -6.06 2.96 -1.68
CA HIS A 31 -7.19 3.85 -1.50
C HIS A 31 -8.11 3.86 -2.72
N THR A 32 -7.56 3.94 -3.94
CA THR A 32 -8.34 3.89 -5.18
C THR A 32 -9.11 2.59 -5.31
N VAL A 33 -8.46 1.45 -5.03
CA VAL A 33 -9.12 0.13 -5.05
C VAL A 33 -10.24 0.08 -4.01
N ASP A 34 -10.00 0.50 -2.78
CA ASP A 34 -11.04 0.49 -1.74
C ASP A 34 -12.22 1.41 -2.11
N ILE A 35 -11.97 2.61 -2.66
CA ILE A 35 -13.02 3.52 -3.12
C ILE A 35 -13.88 2.87 -4.21
N LEU A 36 -13.24 2.32 -5.25
CA LEU A 36 -13.96 1.70 -6.35
C LEU A 36 -14.68 0.41 -5.90
N LYS A 37 -14.10 -0.33 -4.95
CA LYS A 37 -14.72 -1.52 -4.36
C LYS A 37 -15.97 -1.17 -3.56
N ARG A 38 -15.91 -0.14 -2.71
CA ARG A 38 -17.07 0.31 -1.91
C ARG A 38 -18.17 0.93 -2.77
N THR A 39 -17.80 1.61 -3.85
CA THR A 39 -18.80 2.29 -4.70
C THR A 39 -19.49 1.31 -5.65
N GLY A 40 -18.79 0.26 -6.13
CA GLY A 40 -19.29 -0.69 -7.13
C GLY A 40 -19.49 -0.11 -8.54
N LYS A 41 -19.50 1.22 -8.68
CA LYS A 41 -19.68 1.96 -9.94
C LYS A 41 -18.34 2.46 -10.48
N ALA A 42 -18.34 2.79 -11.78
CA ALA A 42 -17.20 3.46 -12.40
C ALA A 42 -17.14 4.92 -11.91
N LEU A 43 -15.95 5.42 -11.60
CA LEU A 43 -15.75 6.80 -11.12
C LEU A 43 -14.70 7.52 -11.94
N HIS A 44 -14.89 8.83 -12.10
CA HIS A 44 -13.90 9.70 -12.70
C HIS A 44 -12.69 9.85 -11.75
N TYR A 45 -11.48 9.97 -12.29
CA TYR A 45 -10.26 10.06 -11.46
C TYR A 45 -10.26 11.27 -10.51
N ARG A 46 -10.94 12.36 -10.89
CA ARG A 46 -11.13 13.55 -10.04
C ARG A 46 -11.98 13.22 -8.81
N ASP A 47 -13.06 12.45 -8.98
CA ASP A 47 -13.91 12.02 -7.85
C ASP A 47 -13.19 11.05 -6.93
N ILE A 48 -12.38 10.15 -7.50
CA ILE A 48 -11.50 9.27 -6.73
C ILE A 48 -10.56 10.14 -5.90
N THR A 49 -9.91 11.13 -6.51
CA THR A 49 -9.01 12.07 -5.81
C THR A 49 -9.71 12.80 -4.66
N LYS A 50 -10.90 13.36 -4.89
CA LYS A 50 -11.71 14.01 -3.85
C LYS A 50 -12.00 13.08 -2.68
N ARG A 51 -12.37 11.81 -2.96
CA ARG A 51 -12.64 10.80 -1.93
C ARG A 51 -11.37 10.38 -1.17
N ILE A 52 -10.22 10.32 -1.83
CA ILE A 52 -8.92 10.07 -1.18
C ILE A 52 -8.57 11.22 -0.22
N LYS A 53 -8.74 12.47 -0.65
CA LYS A 53 -8.55 13.65 0.20
C LYS A 53 -9.49 13.64 1.41
N LYS A 54 -10.78 13.34 1.20
CA LYS A 54 -11.80 13.25 2.27
C LYS A 54 -11.47 12.19 3.33
N ARG A 55 -10.68 11.18 2.99
CA ARG A 55 -10.20 10.14 3.92
C ARG A 55 -8.96 10.55 4.73
N GLY A 56 -8.47 11.78 4.56
CA GLY A 56 -7.29 12.28 5.27
C GLY A 56 -5.95 11.87 4.65
N TYR A 57 -5.94 11.34 3.43
CA TYR A 57 -4.68 11.08 2.74
C TYR A 57 -4.05 12.40 2.26
N ARG A 58 -2.86 12.72 2.78
CA ARG A 58 -2.08 13.88 2.33
C ARG A 58 -1.27 13.52 1.10
N PHE A 59 -1.55 14.19 -0.01
CA PHE A 59 -0.74 14.10 -1.21
C PHE A 59 0.53 14.93 -1.03
N HIS A 60 1.67 14.37 -1.46
CA HIS A 60 2.95 15.07 -1.42
C HIS A 60 3.22 15.94 -2.66
N ARG A 61 2.43 15.77 -3.73
CA ARG A 61 2.59 16.53 -4.97
C ARG A 61 1.64 17.72 -5.03
N LYS A 62 2.06 18.76 -5.77
CA LYS A 62 1.24 19.93 -6.13
C LYS A 62 -0.07 19.51 -6.81
N ASP A 63 0.01 18.54 -7.74
CA ASP A 63 -1.16 18.01 -8.46
C ASP A 63 -1.55 16.58 -8.02
N PRO A 64 -2.51 16.47 -7.08
CA PRO A 64 -2.99 15.17 -6.62
C PRO A 64 -3.77 14.41 -7.69
N GLU A 65 -4.52 15.13 -8.55
CA GLU A 65 -5.34 14.52 -9.59
C GLU A 65 -4.48 13.78 -10.63
N ARG A 66 -3.40 14.42 -11.10
CA ARG A 66 -2.43 13.81 -12.01
C ARG A 66 -1.78 12.58 -11.38
N SER A 67 -1.49 12.62 -10.08
CA SER A 67 -0.92 11.47 -9.36
C SER A 67 -1.86 10.27 -9.37
N VAL A 68 -3.16 10.49 -9.11
CA VAL A 68 -4.17 9.42 -9.16
C VAL A 68 -4.34 8.88 -10.58
N TYR A 69 -4.40 9.76 -11.58
CA TYR A 69 -4.51 9.38 -12.99
C TYR A 69 -3.36 8.48 -13.43
N ILE A 70 -2.12 8.87 -13.13
CA ILE A 70 -0.91 8.07 -13.45
C ILE A 70 -0.95 6.73 -12.72
N ILE A 71 -1.30 6.70 -11.43
CA ILE A 71 -1.41 5.46 -10.66
C ILE A 71 -2.40 4.49 -11.33
N ILE A 72 -3.58 4.97 -11.72
CA ILE A 72 -4.61 4.13 -12.33
C ILE A 72 -4.11 3.56 -13.66
N ASN A 73 -3.54 4.40 -14.53
CA ASN A 73 -3.05 3.98 -15.83
C ASN A 73 -1.82 3.05 -15.75
N ARG A 74 -1.05 3.13 -14.66
CA ARG A 74 0.07 2.20 -14.40
C ARG A 74 -0.40 0.77 -14.09
N TYR A 75 -1.66 0.58 -13.70
CA TYR A 75 -2.21 -0.74 -13.34
C TYR A 75 -3.43 -1.15 -14.20
N PRO A 76 -3.25 -1.36 -15.52
CA PRO A 76 -4.35 -1.75 -16.43
C PRO A 76 -4.93 -3.15 -16.11
N LYS A 77 -4.18 -4.00 -15.39
CA LYS A 77 -4.66 -5.29 -14.91
C LYS A 77 -5.73 -5.17 -13.82
N LEU A 78 -5.72 -4.07 -13.06
CA LEU A 78 -6.63 -3.83 -11.93
C LEU A 78 -7.81 -2.92 -12.31
N PHE A 79 -7.56 -1.92 -13.17
CA PHE A 79 -8.56 -0.93 -13.52
C PHE A 79 -8.96 -1.05 -14.99
N LYS A 80 -10.26 -1.12 -15.25
CA LYS A 80 -10.84 -1.05 -16.60
C LYS A 80 -11.34 0.38 -16.83
N LYS A 81 -10.88 1.01 -17.92
CA LYS A 81 -11.42 2.29 -18.39
C LYS A 81 -12.79 2.03 -19.03
N THR A 82 -13.81 2.80 -18.64
CA THR A 82 -15.17 2.66 -19.18
C THR A 82 -15.56 3.84 -20.06
N LYS A 83 -15.11 5.04 -19.72
CA LYS A 83 -15.34 6.31 -20.42
C LYS A 83 -14.04 7.14 -20.34
N PRO A 84 -13.92 8.29 -21.04
CA PRO A 84 -12.80 9.20 -20.86
C PRO A 84 -12.57 9.46 -19.36
N ALA A 85 -11.34 9.18 -18.92
CA ALA A 85 -10.85 9.36 -17.56
C ALA A 85 -11.75 8.79 -16.43
N THR A 86 -12.58 7.79 -16.75
CA THR A 86 -13.51 7.11 -15.83
C THR A 86 -13.15 5.63 -15.74
N TYR A 87 -13.05 5.12 -14.51
CA TYR A 87 -12.47 3.82 -14.23
C TYR A 87 -13.34 2.97 -13.30
N LYS A 88 -13.32 1.65 -13.54
CA LYS A 88 -13.95 0.63 -12.72
C LYS A 88 -12.92 -0.44 -12.35
N LEU A 89 -13.12 -1.14 -11.24
CA LEU A 89 -12.31 -2.32 -10.93
C LEU A 89 -12.61 -3.46 -11.91
N LYS A 90 -11.55 -4.07 -12.44
CA LYS A 90 -11.67 -5.30 -13.22
C LYS A 90 -12.01 -6.44 -12.25
N LYS A 91 -13.11 -7.15 -12.49
CA LYS A 91 -13.45 -8.34 -11.71
C LYS A 91 -12.32 -9.35 -11.90
N LYS A 92 -11.68 -9.80 -10.81
CA LYS A 92 -10.83 -10.99 -10.86
C LYS A 92 -11.76 -12.16 -11.19
N LYS A 93 -11.49 -12.90 -12.27
CA LYS A 93 -12.08 -14.24 -12.43
C LYS A 93 -11.65 -15.03 -11.20
N LYS A 94 -12.59 -15.39 -10.32
CA LYS A 94 -12.36 -16.48 -9.37
C LYS A 94 -12.15 -17.71 -10.24
N LYS A 95 -10.96 -18.31 -10.17
CA LYS A 95 -10.70 -19.63 -10.73
C LYS A 95 -11.10 -20.64 -9.67
#